data_AF-A0A1B6EY49-F1
#
_entry.id   AF-A0A1B6EY49-F1
#
_cell.length_a   1.000
_cell.length_b   1.000
_cell.length_c   1.000
_cell.angle_alpha   90.00
_cell.angle_beta   90.00
_cell.angle_gamma   90.00
#
_symmetry.space_group_name_H-M   'P 1'
#
loop_
_entity.id
_entity.type
_entity.pdbx_description
1 polymer ?
#
loop_
_entity_poly.entity_id
_entity_poly.type
_entity_poly.pdbx_seq_one_letter_code
_entity_poly.pdbx_strand_id
1 'polypeptide(L)'
;MSSFCLDNFCEGNPNEINGFVLSNILLPEDVVLTILSAIKWTDLKACRLVCNSWRSLIDSFVCCKKLKSECRDFLINYSNPVSELYFKHVPFYIYYAIGKKCFHRNLLKNVFGSGADQHVCDMVLIVDESGFDDVFNDYFQQMVCSTVNCPKFEHWKLTASGGEGWAVENVADGSDPVPEYLEEHSCFVTSYYTCTKQQLINLKQYGLSSRIMDEIQPHFELCDWYTARTDCGGIYRIKVTLLNAEEEPIAMFEHGKTIQRFAGGQWQKVSHTFKDYGPGVRYILFEHGGEDTDWIGGHSGMKMTGSSVVAKLAPDFFQMPCDFE
;
A
#
# COMPACT_ATOMS: atom_id res chain seq x y z
N MET A 1 43.85 58.72 -6.54
CA MET A 1 42.42 58.96 -6.82
C MET A 1 42.11 58.42 -8.20
N SER A 2 41.55 57.21 -8.29
CA SER A 2 40.81 56.78 -9.47
C SER A 2 39.64 55.93 -8.96
N SER A 3 38.49 56.58 -8.87
CA SER A 3 37.20 55.96 -8.60
C SER A 3 36.84 55.11 -9.82
N PHE A 4 36.96 53.79 -9.72
CA PHE A 4 36.25 52.89 -10.61
C PHE A 4 34.83 52.73 -10.03
N CYS A 5 33.87 53.41 -10.64
CA CYS A 5 32.45 53.21 -10.38
C CYS A 5 32.11 51.75 -10.70
N LEU A 6 31.77 50.99 -9.66
CA LEU A 6 31.08 49.71 -9.74
C LEU A 6 29.57 49.93 -9.70
N ASP A 7 29.06 50.84 -10.52
CA ASP A 7 27.64 51.05 -10.71
C ASP A 7 27.29 50.63 -12.13
N ASN A 8 27.12 49.32 -12.31
CA ASN A 8 26.40 48.70 -13.44
C ASN A 8 26.20 47.21 -13.12
N PHE A 9 25.54 46.92 -11.99
CA PHE A 9 24.78 45.67 -11.91
C PHE A 9 23.41 45.98 -12.50
N CYS A 10 23.09 45.25 -13.57
CA CYS A 10 21.86 45.33 -14.33
C CYS A 10 20.66 45.63 -13.44
N GLU A 11 19.97 46.76 -13.70
CA GLU A 11 18.59 46.97 -13.29
C GLU A 11 17.70 46.00 -14.08
N GLY A 12 17.83 44.70 -13.77
CA GLY A 12 16.82 43.72 -14.10
C GLY A 12 15.56 44.09 -13.33
N ASN A 13 14.40 43.82 -13.93
CA ASN A 13 13.12 44.03 -13.26
C ASN A 13 13.20 43.38 -11.85
N PRO A 14 12.90 44.09 -10.74
CA PRO A 14 13.01 43.53 -9.39
C PRO A 14 12.25 42.21 -9.21
N ASN A 15 11.22 41.98 -10.04
CA ASN A 15 10.47 40.74 -10.10
C ASN A 15 11.20 39.57 -10.79
N GLU A 16 12.15 39.84 -11.69
CA GLU A 16 12.92 38.81 -12.43
C GLU A 16 14.08 38.23 -11.60
N ILE A 17 14.68 39.03 -10.72
CA ILE A 17 15.76 38.60 -9.81
C ILE A 17 15.26 38.05 -8.48
N ASN A 18 13.95 38.18 -8.20
CA ASN A 18 13.32 37.65 -7.00
C ASN A 18 13.53 36.12 -6.92
N GLY A 19 14.05 35.64 -5.79
CA GLY A 19 14.42 34.23 -5.58
C GLY A 19 15.88 33.88 -5.87
N PHE A 20 16.65 34.73 -6.55
CA PHE A 20 18.09 34.50 -6.76
C PHE A 20 18.96 35.24 -5.74
N VAL A 21 18.39 36.19 -4.99
CA VAL A 21 19.09 36.89 -3.92
C VAL A 21 18.88 36.17 -2.58
N LEU A 22 19.94 35.59 -2.03
CA LEU A 22 19.95 34.98 -0.69
C LEU A 22 21.01 35.67 0.16
N SER A 23 20.62 36.15 1.35
CA SER A 23 21.51 36.88 2.26
C SER A 23 22.21 38.08 1.60
N ASN A 24 21.48 38.85 0.78
CA ASN A 24 21.97 39.98 -0.02
C ASN A 24 23.03 39.61 -1.08
N ILE A 25 23.17 38.32 -1.41
CA ILE A 25 24.06 37.83 -2.46
C ILE A 25 23.20 37.31 -3.61
N LEU A 26 23.45 37.83 -4.82
CA LEU A 26 22.88 37.28 -6.04
C LEU A 26 23.57 35.97 -6.38
N LEU A 27 22.82 34.87 -6.39
CA LEU A 27 23.31 33.54 -6.73
C LEU A 27 23.00 33.20 -8.19
N PRO A 28 23.94 32.58 -8.93
CA PRO A 28 23.66 32.01 -10.23
C PRO A 28 22.53 30.98 -10.17
N GLU A 29 21.77 30.85 -11.25
CA GLU A 29 20.65 29.91 -11.34
C GLU A 29 21.05 28.46 -11.01
N ASP A 30 22.20 28.00 -11.51
CA ASP A 30 22.73 26.65 -11.25
C ASP A 30 22.97 26.38 -9.75
N VAL A 31 23.35 27.41 -8.99
CA VAL A 31 23.54 27.31 -7.54
C VAL A 31 22.18 27.19 -6.85
N VAL A 32 21.20 28.01 -7.25
CA VAL A 32 19.83 27.92 -6.72
C VAL A 32 19.18 26.57 -7.05
N LEU A 33 19.36 26.07 -8.28
CA LEU A 33 18.92 24.73 -8.68
C LEU A 33 19.54 23.64 -7.79
N THR A 34 20.82 23.76 -7.47
CA THR A 34 21.53 22.82 -6.60
C THR A 34 20.97 22.87 -5.18
N ILE A 35 20.76 24.07 -4.63
CA ILE A 35 20.14 24.27 -3.31
C ILE A 35 18.75 23.64 -3.28
N LEU A 36 17.87 23.99 -4.23
CA LEU A 36 16.50 23.47 -4.30
C LEU A 36 16.47 21.95 -4.50
N SER A 37 17.40 21.38 -5.27
CA SER A 37 17.51 19.92 -5.45
C SER A 37 17.87 19.17 -4.16
N ALA A 38 18.61 19.80 -3.26
CA ALA A 38 18.96 19.21 -1.97
C ALA A 38 17.80 19.24 -0.95
N ILE A 39 16.75 20.03 -1.19
CA ILE A 39 15.59 20.14 -0.30
C ILE A 39 14.74 18.86 -0.36
N LYS A 40 14.23 18.43 0.80
CA LYS A 40 13.33 17.27 0.89
C LYS A 40 12.03 17.51 0.11
N TRP A 41 11.45 16.44 -0.42
CA TRP A 41 10.16 16.50 -1.12
C TRP A 41 9.08 17.22 -0.31
N THR A 42 9.01 17.00 1.00
CA THR A 42 8.02 17.63 1.91
C THR A 42 8.08 19.16 1.90
N ASP A 43 9.29 19.71 1.76
CA ASP A 43 9.54 21.13 1.96
C ASP A 43 9.52 21.88 0.62
N LEU A 44 9.72 21.16 -0.49
CA LEU A 44 9.62 21.72 -1.85
C LEU A 44 8.27 22.38 -2.13
N LYS A 45 7.18 21.87 -1.55
CA LYS A 45 5.87 22.52 -1.68
C LYS A 45 5.89 23.94 -1.10
N ALA A 46 6.57 24.17 0.01
CA ALA A 46 6.72 25.50 0.60
C ALA A 46 7.67 26.37 -0.24
N CYS A 47 8.78 25.80 -0.75
CA CYS A 47 9.69 26.50 -1.65
C CYS A 47 9.00 27.03 -2.91
N ARG A 48 8.04 26.29 -3.48
CA ARG A 48 7.22 26.74 -4.63
C ARG A 48 6.33 27.95 -4.36
N LEU A 49 6.10 28.28 -3.08
CA LEU A 49 5.30 29.42 -2.65
C LEU A 49 6.15 30.65 -2.35
N VAL A 50 7.48 30.53 -2.31
CA VAL A 50 8.40 31.64 -2.01
C VAL A 50 8.35 32.71 -3.10
N CYS A 51 8.52 32.33 -4.37
CA CYS A 51 8.42 33.24 -5.52
C CYS A 51 8.16 32.48 -6.83
N ASN A 52 7.86 33.23 -7.90
CA ASN A 52 7.62 32.65 -9.23
C ASN A 52 8.87 31.99 -9.82
N SER A 53 10.06 32.54 -9.58
CA SER A 53 11.33 31.96 -10.05
C SER A 53 11.56 30.58 -9.45
N TRP A 54 11.41 30.44 -8.13
CA TRP A 54 11.54 29.14 -7.46
C TRP A 54 10.49 28.14 -7.94
N ARG A 55 9.24 28.58 -8.11
CA ARG A 55 8.19 27.72 -8.67
C ARG A 55 8.56 27.22 -10.07
N SER A 56 9.03 28.11 -10.93
CA SER A 56 9.46 27.77 -12.29
C SER A 56 10.59 26.76 -12.29
N LEU A 57 11.67 27.02 -11.52
CA LEU A 57 12.81 26.11 -11.40
C LEU A 57 12.39 24.74 -10.84
N ILE A 58 11.49 24.74 -9.85
CA ILE A 58 11.02 23.50 -9.23
C ILE A 58 10.24 22.65 -10.22
N ASP A 59 9.26 23.26 -10.89
CA ASP A 59 8.33 22.58 -11.77
C ASP A 59 9.01 22.08 -13.05
N SER A 60 10.01 22.82 -13.56
CA SER A 60 10.68 22.51 -14.83
C SER A 60 11.94 21.65 -14.71
N PHE A 61 12.72 21.80 -13.63
CA PHE A 61 14.04 21.15 -13.50
C PHE A 61 14.21 20.33 -12.22
N VAL A 62 13.96 20.93 -11.05
CA VAL A 62 14.29 20.30 -9.76
C VAL A 62 13.53 18.98 -9.58
N CYS A 63 12.24 18.96 -9.89
CA CYS A 63 11.43 17.75 -9.74
C CYS A 63 11.91 16.60 -10.62
N CYS A 64 12.22 16.87 -11.89
CA CYS A 64 12.76 15.87 -12.82
C CYS A 64 14.13 15.34 -12.35
N LYS A 65 15.04 16.24 -11.96
CA LYS A 65 16.36 15.88 -11.44
C LYS A 65 16.25 14.99 -10.21
N LYS A 66 15.42 15.39 -9.23
CA LYS A 66 15.18 14.61 -8.01
C LYS A 66 14.54 13.26 -8.29
N LEU A 67 13.58 13.18 -9.21
CA LEU A 67 12.97 11.91 -9.60
C LEU A 67 14.02 10.93 -10.15
N LYS A 68 14.89 11.39 -11.06
CA LYS A 68 15.97 10.59 -11.67
C LYS A 68 17.05 10.18 -10.65
N SER A 69 17.29 10.97 -9.60
CA SER A 69 18.32 10.68 -8.60
C SER A 69 17.82 9.89 -7.40
N GLU A 70 16.59 10.15 -6.93
CA GLU A 70 16.07 9.61 -5.66
C GLU A 70 14.98 8.56 -5.83
N CYS A 71 14.38 8.42 -7.03
CA CYS A 71 13.24 7.54 -7.28
C CYS A 71 13.52 6.55 -8.43
N ARG A 72 14.77 6.09 -8.58
CA ARG A 72 15.14 5.14 -9.64
C ARG A 72 14.35 3.84 -9.57
N ASP A 73 14.18 3.28 -8.37
CA ASP A 73 13.44 2.03 -8.16
C ASP A 73 11.97 2.14 -8.61
N PHE A 74 11.38 3.32 -8.43
CA PHE A 74 10.04 3.61 -8.95
C PHE A 74 10.03 3.62 -10.48
N LEU A 75 11.01 4.28 -11.09
CA LEU A 75 11.11 4.43 -12.56
C LEU A 75 11.38 3.11 -13.30
N ILE A 76 12.03 2.12 -12.67
CA ILE A 76 12.27 0.80 -13.28
C ILE A 76 10.96 0.10 -13.72
N ASN A 77 9.84 0.43 -13.08
CA ASN A 77 8.52 -0.13 -13.43
C ASN A 77 7.91 0.46 -14.70
N TYR A 78 8.53 1.48 -15.30
CA TYR A 78 8.03 2.19 -16.47
C TYR A 78 9.05 2.06 -17.61
N SER A 79 8.66 1.39 -18.70
CA SER A 79 9.55 1.07 -19.83
C SER A 79 9.89 2.31 -20.67
N ASN A 80 11.11 2.33 -21.23
CA ASN A 80 11.71 3.34 -22.11
C ASN A 80 12.23 4.64 -21.48
N PRO A 81 13.30 5.24 -22.03
CA PRO A 81 13.77 6.54 -21.60
C PRO A 81 12.69 7.58 -21.91
N VAL A 82 11.92 7.91 -20.88
CA VAL A 82 10.98 9.04 -20.88
C VAL A 82 11.73 10.25 -21.42
N SER A 83 11.27 10.78 -22.55
CA SER A 83 11.85 12.00 -23.14
C SER A 83 11.92 13.08 -22.06
N GLU A 84 13.07 13.77 -21.94
CA GLU A 84 13.21 14.87 -20.97
C GLU A 84 12.13 15.94 -21.15
N LEU A 85 11.57 16.04 -22.35
CA LEU A 85 10.46 16.92 -22.69
C LEU A 85 9.17 16.52 -21.96
N TYR A 86 8.85 15.22 -21.86
CA TYR A 86 7.61 14.77 -21.21
C TYR A 86 7.62 15.06 -19.70
N PHE A 87 8.77 14.89 -19.05
CA PHE A 87 8.91 15.24 -17.63
C PHE A 87 8.56 16.71 -17.35
N LYS A 88 8.79 17.64 -18.28
CA LYS A 88 8.42 19.05 -18.09
C LYS A 88 6.90 19.27 -18.04
N HIS A 89 6.10 18.33 -18.53
CA HIS A 89 4.64 18.42 -18.55
C HIS A 89 3.96 17.70 -17.39
N VAL A 90 4.68 16.87 -16.64
CA VAL A 90 4.15 16.20 -15.45
C VAL A 90 3.87 17.25 -14.37
N PRO A 91 2.62 17.35 -13.85
CA PRO A 91 2.31 18.33 -12.82
C PRO A 91 3.11 18.10 -11.52
N PHE A 92 3.51 19.18 -10.84
CA PHE A 92 4.26 19.11 -9.57
C PHE A 92 3.66 18.14 -8.55
N TYR A 93 2.32 18.07 -8.44
CA TYR A 93 1.68 17.24 -7.43
C TYR A 93 1.90 15.74 -7.67
N ILE A 94 2.17 15.32 -8.90
CA ILE A 94 2.57 13.95 -9.26
C ILE A 94 3.98 13.67 -8.79
N TYR A 95 4.92 14.55 -9.13
CA TYR A 95 6.30 14.46 -8.64
C TYR A 95 6.36 14.39 -7.12
N TYR A 96 5.59 15.27 -6.46
CA TYR A 96 5.49 15.29 -5.01
C TYR A 96 4.94 13.96 -4.46
N ALA A 97 3.91 13.37 -5.08
CA ALA A 97 3.37 12.08 -4.67
C ALA A 97 4.35 10.92 -4.87
N ILE A 98 5.08 10.91 -5.99
CA ILE A 98 6.12 9.89 -6.25
C ILE A 98 7.26 10.03 -5.24
N GLY A 99 7.78 11.23 -5.03
CA GLY A 99 8.84 11.50 -4.07
C GLY A 99 8.44 11.21 -2.61
N LYS A 100 7.15 11.32 -2.29
CA LYS A 100 6.57 10.91 -1.00
C LYS A 100 6.27 9.40 -0.91
N LYS A 101 6.60 8.62 -1.94
CA LYS A 101 6.36 7.17 -2.04
C LYS A 101 4.89 6.81 -1.83
N CYS A 102 3.98 7.58 -2.44
CA CYS A 102 2.54 7.30 -2.36
C CYS A 102 2.12 6.05 -3.17
N PHE A 103 2.90 5.67 -4.18
CA PHE A 103 2.68 4.53 -5.06
C PHE A 103 3.59 3.34 -4.70
N HIS A 104 3.26 2.14 -5.19
CA HIS A 104 4.07 0.92 -5.02
C HIS A 104 4.32 0.51 -3.55
N ARG A 105 3.37 0.81 -2.67
CA ARG A 105 3.35 0.31 -1.29
C ARG A 105 2.01 -0.34 -0.97
N ASN A 106 2.03 -1.33 -0.09
CA ASN A 106 0.79 -1.92 0.42
C ASN A 106 0.06 -0.89 1.30
N LEU A 107 -1.21 -0.66 1.00
CA LEU A 107 -2.08 0.24 1.75
C LEU A 107 -2.77 -0.49 2.93
N LEU A 108 -2.85 -1.82 2.89
CA LEU A 108 -3.30 -2.63 4.02
C LEU A 108 -2.20 -2.72 5.08
N LYS A 109 -2.63 -2.88 6.33
CA LYS A 109 -1.75 -3.10 7.48
C LYS A 109 -1.98 -4.48 8.07
N ASN A 110 -0.97 -4.99 8.79
CA ASN A 110 -1.04 -6.26 9.52
C ASN A 110 -1.62 -7.40 8.66
N VAL A 111 -1.02 -7.64 7.49
CA VAL A 111 -1.59 -8.56 6.49
C VAL A 111 -1.25 -10.03 6.75
N PHE A 112 -0.39 -10.29 7.74
CA PHE A 112 0.04 -11.61 8.17
C PHE A 112 -0.51 -12.01 9.56
N GLY A 113 -0.99 -11.06 10.36
CA GLY A 113 -1.46 -11.31 11.72
C GLY A 113 -0.36 -11.32 12.78
N SER A 114 0.84 -10.86 12.42
CA SER A 114 2.05 -10.82 13.26
C SER A 114 2.15 -9.63 14.21
N GLY A 115 1.04 -8.96 14.53
CA GLY A 115 1.04 -7.77 15.39
C GLY A 115 1.90 -7.90 16.67
N ALA A 116 2.63 -6.83 17.00
CA ALA A 116 3.60 -6.65 18.10
C ALA A 116 4.18 -7.94 18.75
N ASP A 117 5.47 -8.18 18.49
CA ASP A 117 6.31 -9.37 18.80
C ASP A 117 6.28 -9.97 20.23
N GLN A 118 5.41 -9.51 21.14
CA GLN A 118 5.37 -9.95 22.54
C GLN A 118 3.96 -10.23 23.08
N HIS A 119 2.95 -10.38 22.23
CA HIS A 119 1.63 -10.78 22.70
C HIS A 119 1.46 -12.30 22.71
N VAL A 120 1.55 -12.88 23.90
CA VAL A 120 1.06 -14.24 24.19
C VAL A 120 -0.41 -14.12 24.56
N CYS A 121 -1.28 -14.61 23.69
CA CYS A 121 -2.70 -14.78 24.04
C CYS A 121 -2.81 -15.91 25.06
N ASP A 122 -3.76 -15.79 25.99
CA ASP A 122 -4.06 -16.88 26.92
C ASP A 122 -4.23 -18.18 26.13
N MET A 123 -3.43 -19.20 26.46
CA MET A 123 -3.51 -20.50 25.80
C MET A 123 -4.92 -21.06 26.00
N VAL A 124 -5.68 -21.21 24.92
CA VAL A 124 -6.84 -22.10 24.93
C VAL A 124 -6.27 -23.51 24.84
N LEU A 125 -6.15 -24.18 25.98
CA LEU A 125 -5.96 -25.63 26.01
C LEU A 125 -7.22 -26.25 25.39
N ILE A 126 -7.13 -26.70 24.14
CA ILE A 126 -8.09 -27.66 23.61
C ILE A 126 -7.78 -28.98 24.30
N VAL A 127 -8.40 -29.22 25.45
CA VAL A 127 -8.39 -30.52 26.09
C VAL A 127 -9.40 -31.38 25.34
N ASP A 128 -8.90 -32.31 24.54
CA ASP A 128 -9.71 -33.44 24.08
C ASP A 128 -10.05 -34.30 25.31
N GLU A 129 -11.34 -34.50 25.60
CA GLU A 129 -11.79 -35.32 26.73
C GLU A 129 -11.52 -36.82 26.54
N SER A 130 -10.87 -37.25 25.44
CA SER A 130 -10.34 -38.60 25.33
C SER A 130 -8.98 -38.72 26.03
N GLY A 131 -9.02 -38.92 27.35
CA GLY A 131 -7.82 -39.09 28.16
C GLY A 131 -6.94 -40.26 27.68
N PHE A 132 -5.62 -40.02 27.61
CA PHE A 132 -4.56 -40.98 27.93
C PHE A 132 -3.23 -40.23 28.12
N ASP A 133 -2.49 -40.63 29.15
CA ASP A 133 -1.26 -40.01 29.66
C ASP A 133 -0.03 -40.11 28.74
N ASP A 134 0.84 -39.11 28.91
CA ASP A 134 2.31 -39.11 28.75
C ASP A 134 2.94 -39.43 27.38
N VAL A 135 3.20 -38.38 26.59
CA VAL A 135 4.51 -38.13 25.97
C VAL A 135 4.82 -36.63 26.00
N PHE A 136 5.72 -36.22 26.89
CA PHE A 136 6.37 -34.90 26.88
C PHE A 136 7.25 -34.71 25.63
N ASN A 137 7.31 -33.47 25.14
CA ASN A 137 8.30 -32.90 24.20
C ASN A 137 8.29 -33.38 22.74
N ASP A 138 7.66 -32.60 21.85
CA ASP A 138 8.40 -31.92 20.74
C ASP A 138 7.54 -31.05 19.82
N TYR A 139 6.22 -31.02 19.97
CA TYR A 139 5.37 -30.18 19.12
C TYR A 139 5.16 -28.82 19.79
N PHE A 140 5.90 -27.83 19.30
CA PHE A 140 5.60 -26.41 19.43
C PHE A 140 4.10 -26.19 19.62
N GLN A 141 3.70 -25.77 20.83
CA GLN A 141 2.40 -25.17 21.08
C GLN A 141 2.21 -24.07 20.03
N GLN A 142 1.45 -24.38 18.98
CA GLN A 142 1.04 -23.41 17.99
C GLN A 142 0.23 -22.36 18.76
N MET A 143 0.79 -21.15 18.87
CA MET A 143 0.19 -20.04 19.61
C MET A 143 -0.95 -19.46 18.79
N VAL A 144 -2.07 -20.18 18.78
CA VAL A 144 -3.31 -19.73 18.17
C VAL A 144 -3.94 -18.69 19.09
N CYS A 145 -4.28 -17.53 18.53
CA CYS A 145 -4.90 -16.45 19.29
C CYS A 145 -6.28 -16.10 18.77
N SER A 146 -7.32 -16.31 19.59
CA SER A 146 -8.72 -16.07 19.24
C SER A 146 -9.37 -14.86 19.92
N THR A 147 -8.62 -14.06 20.69
CA THR A 147 -9.19 -12.92 21.41
C THR A 147 -9.47 -11.74 20.47
N VAL A 148 -10.68 -11.19 20.49
CA VAL A 148 -11.13 -10.11 19.60
C VAL A 148 -10.32 -8.81 19.77
N ASN A 149 -9.68 -8.63 20.94
CA ASN A 149 -8.80 -7.49 21.25
C ASN A 149 -7.31 -7.83 21.10
N CYS A 150 -6.98 -8.96 20.47
CA CYS A 150 -5.60 -9.33 20.26
C CYS A 150 -4.88 -8.30 19.37
N PRO A 151 -3.66 -7.85 19.73
CA PRO A 151 -2.76 -7.11 18.85
C PRO A 151 -2.53 -7.77 17.48
N LYS A 152 -2.64 -9.11 17.38
CA LYS A 152 -2.58 -9.84 16.11
C LYS A 152 -3.70 -9.48 15.13
N PHE A 153 -4.81 -8.91 15.59
CA PHE A 153 -5.88 -8.38 14.74
C PHE A 153 -5.83 -6.85 14.60
N GLU A 154 -4.76 -6.19 15.07
CA GLU A 154 -4.63 -4.74 14.96
C GLU A 154 -4.84 -4.28 13.51
N HIS A 155 -5.52 -3.14 13.35
CA HIS A 155 -5.98 -2.55 12.08
C HIS A 155 -7.15 -3.26 11.40
N TRP A 156 -7.47 -4.51 11.73
CA TRP A 156 -8.64 -5.20 11.19
C TRP A 156 -9.88 -4.97 12.06
N LYS A 157 -11.00 -4.63 11.43
CA LYS A 157 -12.32 -4.69 12.06
C LYS A 157 -12.93 -6.05 11.78
N LEU A 158 -13.06 -6.89 12.81
CA LEU A 158 -13.77 -8.16 12.71
C LEU A 158 -15.28 -7.87 12.62
N THR A 159 -15.91 -8.25 11.50
CA THR A 159 -17.36 -8.03 11.24
C THR A 159 -18.19 -9.27 11.51
N ALA A 160 -17.58 -10.45 11.43
CA ALA A 160 -18.15 -11.71 11.86
C ALA A 160 -17.06 -12.59 12.47
N SER A 161 -17.39 -13.28 13.56
CA SER A 161 -16.52 -14.20 14.29
C SER A 161 -17.32 -15.42 14.72
N GLY A 162 -17.82 -16.19 13.76
CA GLY A 162 -18.59 -17.40 14.03
C GLY A 162 -17.73 -18.52 14.64
N GLY A 163 -18.36 -19.43 15.39
CA GLY A 163 -17.70 -20.58 15.99
C GLY A 163 -16.72 -20.14 17.08
N GLU A 164 -15.48 -20.59 17.01
CA GLU A 164 -14.38 -20.11 17.85
C GLU A 164 -13.75 -18.80 17.34
N GLY A 165 -14.32 -18.23 16.27
CA GLY A 165 -13.92 -16.94 15.73
C GLY A 165 -12.69 -17.00 14.83
N TRP A 166 -11.99 -15.87 14.77
CA TRP A 166 -10.73 -15.74 14.03
C TRP A 166 -9.57 -16.20 14.89
N ALA A 167 -8.56 -16.75 14.24
CA ALA A 167 -7.27 -17.04 14.84
C ALA A 167 -6.12 -16.56 13.95
N VAL A 168 -4.92 -16.50 14.53
CA VAL A 168 -3.67 -16.37 13.79
C VAL A 168 -2.77 -17.54 14.11
N GLU A 169 -2.30 -18.20 13.06
CA GLU A 169 -1.31 -19.27 13.13
C GLU A 169 0.05 -18.71 12.73
N ASN A 170 1.08 -18.99 13.53
CA ASN A 170 2.46 -18.59 13.21
C ASN A 170 3.05 -19.44 12.07
N VAL A 171 2.54 -20.65 11.91
CA VAL A 171 2.86 -21.60 10.83
C VAL A 171 1.54 -22.24 10.41
N ALA A 172 1.27 -22.27 9.11
CA ALA A 172 0.00 -22.77 8.58
C ALA A 172 -0.20 -24.27 8.90
N ASP A 173 -1.15 -24.57 9.79
CA ASP A 173 -1.41 -25.93 10.28
C ASP A 173 -2.31 -26.75 9.34
N GLY A 174 -1.95 -28.00 9.04
CA GLY A 174 -2.77 -28.86 8.17
C GLY A 174 -2.86 -28.41 6.70
N SER A 175 -2.04 -27.45 6.26
CA SER A 175 -1.86 -27.06 4.86
C SER A 175 -0.38 -27.02 4.47
N ASP A 176 -0.08 -26.71 3.20
CA ASP A 176 1.30 -26.41 2.81
C ASP A 176 1.81 -25.15 3.53
N PRO A 177 3.13 -24.98 3.71
CA PRO A 177 3.70 -23.75 4.23
C PRO A 177 3.29 -22.53 3.39
N VAL A 178 3.16 -21.38 4.05
CA VAL A 178 2.94 -20.09 3.36
C VAL A 178 4.06 -19.88 2.32
N PRO A 179 3.73 -19.48 1.07
CA PRO A 179 4.72 -19.37 0.01
C PRO A 179 5.95 -18.54 0.39
N GLU A 180 7.16 -19.07 0.13
CA GLU A 180 8.43 -18.50 0.61
C GLU A 180 8.75 -17.08 0.12
N TYR A 181 8.14 -16.64 -0.98
CA TYR A 181 8.34 -15.28 -1.52
C TYR A 181 7.47 -14.21 -0.82
N LEU A 182 6.63 -14.60 0.14
CA LEU A 182 5.96 -13.65 1.02
C LEU A 182 6.88 -13.23 2.17
N GLU A 183 6.67 -12.02 2.68
CA GLU A 183 7.56 -11.41 3.68
C GLU A 183 7.51 -12.12 5.05
N GLU A 184 6.39 -12.77 5.36
CA GLU A 184 6.18 -13.52 6.60
C GLU A 184 5.38 -14.81 6.36
N HIS A 185 5.41 -15.71 7.34
CA HIS A 185 4.84 -17.07 7.24
C HIS A 185 3.63 -17.33 8.13
N SER A 186 3.11 -16.29 8.79
CA SER A 186 1.87 -16.38 9.57
C SER A 186 0.63 -16.18 8.71
N CYS A 187 -0.51 -16.67 9.17
CA CYS A 187 -1.79 -16.49 8.49
C CYS A 187 -2.96 -16.35 9.46
N PHE A 188 -4.01 -15.68 9.01
CA PHE A 188 -5.31 -15.69 9.65
C PHE A 188 -6.04 -16.97 9.31
N VAL A 189 -6.80 -17.53 10.25
CA VAL A 189 -7.64 -18.72 10.04
C VAL A 189 -9.04 -18.51 10.60
N THR A 190 -10.05 -18.99 9.89
CA THR A 190 -11.46 -18.96 10.34
C THR A 190 -11.86 -20.23 11.06
N SER A 191 -12.96 -20.17 11.82
CA SER A 191 -13.57 -21.34 12.45
C SER A 191 -14.66 -21.95 11.53
N TYR A 192 -15.57 -22.74 12.12
CA TYR A 192 -16.59 -23.52 11.43
C TYR A 192 -17.90 -22.78 11.11
N TYR A 193 -18.02 -21.53 11.53
CA TYR A 193 -19.06 -20.60 11.06
C TYR A 193 -18.40 -19.40 10.38
N THR A 194 -19.20 -18.62 9.67
CA THR A 194 -18.73 -17.44 8.94
C THR A 194 -17.90 -16.50 9.82
N CYS A 195 -16.65 -16.29 9.41
CA CYS A 195 -15.77 -15.27 9.95
C CYS A 195 -15.44 -14.27 8.83
N THR A 196 -15.48 -12.98 9.14
CA THR A 196 -15.21 -11.89 8.18
C THR A 196 -14.47 -10.76 8.87
N LYS A 197 -13.49 -10.17 8.18
CA LYS A 197 -12.74 -9.02 8.66
C LYS A 197 -12.52 -8.02 7.53
N GLN A 198 -12.45 -6.74 7.89
CA GLN A 198 -12.31 -5.65 6.94
C GLN A 198 -11.32 -4.57 7.38
N GLN A 199 -10.75 -3.88 6.38
CA GLN A 199 -9.96 -2.65 6.54
C GLN A 199 -10.51 -1.57 5.61
N LEU A 200 -10.88 -0.41 6.18
CA LEU A 200 -11.23 0.79 5.43
C LEU A 200 -9.99 1.66 5.23
N ILE A 201 -9.53 1.77 3.99
CA ILE A 201 -8.34 2.53 3.62
C ILE A 201 -8.74 3.95 3.24
N ASN A 202 -8.29 4.94 4.01
CA ASN A 202 -8.44 6.36 3.64
C ASN A 202 -7.28 6.80 2.73
N LEU A 203 -7.54 6.93 1.43
CA LEU A 203 -6.51 7.19 0.41
C LEU A 203 -5.73 8.50 0.65
N LYS A 204 -6.38 9.51 1.23
CA LYS A 204 -5.74 10.79 1.57
C LYS A 204 -4.63 10.61 2.60
N GLN A 205 -4.78 9.71 3.58
CA GLN A 205 -3.74 9.42 4.57
C GLN A 205 -2.49 8.81 3.93
N TYR A 206 -2.65 8.16 2.77
CA TYR A 206 -1.55 7.59 1.99
C TYR A 206 -1.00 8.56 0.93
N GLY A 207 -1.39 9.84 0.97
CA GLY A 207 -0.90 10.87 0.05
C GLY A 207 -1.53 10.83 -1.33
N LEU A 208 -2.54 9.97 -1.54
CA LEU A 208 -3.37 9.93 -2.74
C LEU A 208 -4.49 10.96 -2.59
N SER A 209 -4.17 12.21 -2.91
CA SER A 209 -5.10 13.34 -2.80
C SER A 209 -6.30 13.19 -3.74
N SER A 210 -7.42 13.87 -3.44
CA SER A 210 -8.60 13.93 -4.33
C SER A 210 -8.23 14.24 -5.77
N ARG A 211 -7.30 15.19 -5.98
CA ARG A 211 -6.82 15.55 -7.32
C ARG A 211 -6.14 14.39 -8.05
N ILE A 212 -5.31 13.61 -7.36
CA ILE A 212 -4.68 12.40 -7.93
C ILE A 212 -5.76 11.38 -8.25
N MET A 213 -6.71 11.17 -7.33
CA MET A 213 -7.79 10.20 -7.52
C MET A 213 -8.71 10.57 -8.69
N ASP A 214 -8.96 11.85 -8.91
CA ASP A 214 -9.92 12.32 -9.91
C ASP A 214 -9.27 12.50 -11.30
N GLU A 215 -8.07 13.10 -11.36
CA GLU A 215 -7.38 13.41 -12.62
C GLU A 215 -6.52 12.25 -13.14
N ILE A 216 -5.92 11.46 -12.25
CA ILE A 216 -4.92 10.44 -12.61
C ILE A 216 -5.48 9.03 -12.53
N GLN A 217 -6.41 8.79 -11.58
CA GLN A 217 -7.05 7.50 -11.37
C GLN A 217 -6.04 6.33 -11.36
N PRO A 218 -5.07 6.34 -10.42
CA PRO A 218 -4.05 5.28 -10.35
C PRO A 218 -4.70 3.90 -10.29
N HIS A 219 -4.10 2.93 -10.96
CA HIS A 219 -4.55 1.54 -10.88
C HIS A 219 -4.40 1.04 -9.45
N PHE A 220 -5.42 0.34 -8.95
CA PHE A 220 -5.33 -0.38 -7.69
C PHE A 220 -5.18 -1.86 -7.98
N GLU A 221 -3.97 -2.38 -7.78
CA GLU A 221 -3.71 -3.82 -7.83
C GLU A 221 -4.00 -4.44 -6.46
N LEU A 222 -4.79 -5.50 -6.48
CA LEU A 222 -5.24 -6.25 -5.32
C LEU A 222 -4.70 -7.67 -5.40
N CYS A 223 -4.32 -8.21 -4.26
CA CYS A 223 -3.94 -9.61 -4.12
C CYS A 223 -4.36 -10.13 -2.76
N ASP A 224 -4.71 -11.41 -2.69
CA ASP A 224 -4.83 -12.13 -1.43
C ASP A 224 -4.46 -13.61 -1.65
N TRP A 225 -3.91 -14.24 -0.62
CA TRP A 225 -3.62 -15.67 -0.62
C TRP A 225 -4.56 -16.39 0.31
N TYR A 226 -5.07 -17.53 -0.13
CA TYR A 226 -5.96 -18.36 0.69
C TYR A 226 -5.71 -19.85 0.48
N THR A 227 -6.06 -20.66 1.47
CA THR A 227 -6.10 -22.12 1.39
C THR A 227 -7.10 -22.68 2.41
N ALA A 228 -7.38 -23.97 2.31
CA ALA A 228 -8.05 -24.75 3.33
C ALA A 228 -7.08 -25.83 3.83
N ARG A 229 -7.40 -26.45 4.98
CA ARG A 229 -6.68 -27.64 5.43
C ARG A 229 -6.83 -28.78 4.42
N THR A 230 -5.93 -29.76 4.48
CA THR A 230 -6.00 -30.97 3.65
C THR A 230 -7.12 -31.90 4.09
N ASP A 231 -7.53 -31.88 5.36
CA ASP A 231 -8.53 -32.78 5.95
C ASP A 231 -9.95 -32.19 6.05
N CYS A 232 -10.12 -30.91 5.70
CA CYS A 232 -11.39 -30.15 5.79
C CYS A 232 -11.69 -29.43 4.46
N GLY A 233 -12.97 -29.21 4.18
CA GLY A 233 -13.41 -28.27 3.14
C GLY A 233 -13.55 -26.83 3.67
N GLY A 234 -13.87 -25.89 2.80
CA GLY A 234 -14.12 -24.52 3.23
C GLY A 234 -14.57 -23.60 2.10
N ILE A 235 -15.14 -22.46 2.46
CA ILE A 235 -15.58 -21.42 1.53
C ILE A 235 -14.83 -20.14 1.83
N TYR A 236 -13.98 -19.70 0.91
CA TYR A 236 -13.32 -18.40 0.94
C TYR A 236 -14.18 -17.36 0.22
N ARG A 237 -14.18 -16.13 0.75
CA ARG A 237 -14.86 -14.97 0.16
C ARG A 237 -13.98 -13.72 0.31
N ILE A 238 -13.91 -12.92 -0.75
CA ILE A 238 -13.28 -11.60 -0.76
C ILE A 238 -14.18 -10.61 -1.50
N LYS A 239 -14.27 -9.40 -0.95
CA LYS A 239 -14.97 -8.26 -1.51
C LYS A 239 -14.13 -7.02 -1.33
N VAL A 240 -13.81 -6.33 -2.43
CA VAL A 240 -13.13 -5.04 -2.38
C VAL A 240 -13.96 -3.99 -3.09
N THR A 241 -14.23 -2.89 -2.40
CA THR A 241 -15.11 -1.82 -2.90
C THR A 241 -14.37 -0.48 -2.91
N LEU A 242 -14.37 0.20 -4.05
CA LEU A 242 -13.96 1.60 -4.16
C LEU A 242 -15.14 2.48 -3.75
N LEU A 243 -14.91 3.40 -2.80
CA LEU A 243 -15.97 4.22 -2.21
C LEU A 243 -15.75 5.71 -2.45
N ASN A 244 -16.83 6.47 -2.58
CA ASN A 244 -16.81 7.94 -2.68
C ASN A 244 -16.58 8.62 -1.30
N ALA A 245 -16.73 9.95 -1.21
CA ALA A 245 -16.53 10.69 0.04
C ALA A 245 -17.60 10.38 1.11
N GLU A 246 -18.79 9.99 0.67
CA GLU A 246 -19.95 9.58 1.45
C GLU A 246 -19.93 8.09 1.82
N GLU A 247 -18.85 7.37 1.51
CA GLU A 247 -18.69 5.92 1.68
C GLU A 247 -19.67 5.07 0.85
N GLU A 248 -20.18 5.60 -0.26
CA GLU A 248 -21.02 4.87 -1.21
C GLU A 248 -20.17 4.19 -2.29
N PRO A 249 -20.59 3.01 -2.79
CA PRO A 249 -19.84 2.24 -3.77
C PRO A 249 -19.77 2.91 -5.15
N ILE A 250 -18.56 3.02 -5.69
CA ILE A 250 -18.27 3.42 -7.09
C ILE A 250 -18.00 2.18 -7.95
N ALA A 251 -17.15 1.28 -7.47
CA ALA A 251 -16.78 0.04 -8.16
C ALA A 251 -16.52 -1.07 -7.14
N MET A 252 -16.69 -2.32 -7.56
CA MET A 252 -16.61 -3.46 -6.67
C MET A 252 -16.02 -4.68 -7.40
N PHE A 253 -15.23 -5.45 -6.65
CA PHE A 253 -14.74 -6.75 -7.04
C PHE A 253 -15.14 -7.75 -5.96
N GLU A 254 -15.75 -8.87 -6.37
CA GLU A 254 -16.11 -9.97 -5.50
C GLU A 254 -15.57 -11.28 -6.07
N HIS A 255 -15.04 -12.14 -5.20
CA HIS A 255 -14.62 -13.48 -5.55
C HIS A 255 -14.91 -14.44 -4.40
N GLY A 256 -15.34 -15.65 -4.74
CA GLY A 256 -15.54 -16.72 -3.78
C GLY A 256 -15.04 -18.05 -4.34
N LYS A 257 -14.50 -18.88 -3.45
CA LYS A 257 -13.98 -20.21 -3.81
C LYS A 257 -14.37 -21.22 -2.74
N THR A 258 -15.01 -22.30 -3.19
CA THR A 258 -15.23 -23.49 -2.35
C THR A 258 -14.10 -24.48 -2.61
N ILE A 259 -13.44 -24.90 -1.53
CA ILE A 259 -12.49 -26.01 -1.52
C ILE A 259 -13.20 -27.19 -0.88
N GLN A 260 -13.24 -28.32 -1.58
CA GLN A 260 -13.81 -29.55 -1.06
C GLN A 260 -12.83 -30.20 -0.09
N ARG A 261 -13.34 -31.04 0.81
CA ARG A 261 -12.52 -31.87 1.68
C ARG A 261 -11.51 -32.69 0.88
N PHE A 262 -10.27 -32.79 1.37
CA PHE A 262 -9.16 -33.47 0.67
C PHE A 262 -8.69 -32.80 -0.63
N ALA A 263 -9.19 -31.61 -0.97
CA ALA A 263 -8.72 -30.81 -2.11
C ALA A 263 -8.00 -29.52 -1.68
N GLY A 264 -7.77 -29.32 -0.38
CA GLY A 264 -7.02 -28.20 0.19
C GLY A 264 -5.51 -28.45 0.23
N GLY A 265 -4.83 -27.73 1.13
CA GLY A 265 -3.37 -27.78 1.29
C GLY A 265 -2.66 -26.68 0.51
N GLN A 266 -2.82 -26.66 -0.81
CA GLN A 266 -2.09 -25.72 -1.66
C GLN A 266 -2.64 -24.29 -1.59
N TRP A 267 -1.77 -23.32 -1.32
CA TRP A 267 -2.08 -21.89 -1.36
C TRP A 267 -2.45 -21.39 -2.76
N GLN A 268 -3.58 -20.70 -2.86
CA GLN A 268 -4.10 -20.09 -4.08
C GLN A 268 -4.06 -18.57 -3.98
N LYS A 269 -3.77 -17.92 -5.11
CA LYS A 269 -3.77 -16.45 -5.22
C LYS A 269 -5.03 -15.98 -5.93
N VAL A 270 -5.71 -15.00 -5.35
CA VAL A 270 -6.66 -14.17 -6.07
C VAL A 270 -6.02 -12.81 -6.33
N SER A 271 -6.26 -12.24 -7.52
CA SER A 271 -5.79 -10.91 -7.87
C SER A 271 -6.79 -10.17 -8.75
N HIS A 272 -6.85 -8.86 -8.62
CA HIS A 272 -7.68 -7.99 -9.43
C HIS A 272 -7.02 -6.62 -9.60
N THR A 273 -7.35 -5.90 -10.67
CA THR A 273 -6.88 -4.53 -10.88
C THR A 273 -8.05 -3.63 -11.23
N PHE A 274 -8.33 -2.65 -10.37
CA PHE A 274 -9.23 -1.55 -10.74
C PHE A 274 -8.48 -0.55 -11.61
N LYS A 275 -9.06 -0.23 -12.76
CA LYS A 275 -8.64 0.81 -13.71
C LYS A 275 -9.87 1.57 -14.19
N ASP A 276 -9.67 2.77 -14.70
CA ASP A 276 -10.73 3.55 -15.37
C ASP A 276 -12.04 3.67 -14.56
N TYR A 277 -11.92 3.73 -13.22
CA TYR A 277 -13.05 3.67 -12.29
C TYR A 277 -13.79 5.01 -12.15
N GLY A 278 -13.34 6.05 -12.84
CA GLY A 278 -13.92 7.39 -12.79
C GLY A 278 -13.45 8.20 -11.57
N PRO A 279 -13.75 9.50 -11.55
CA PRO A 279 -13.41 10.36 -10.41
C PRO A 279 -14.28 10.04 -9.19
N GLY A 280 -13.86 10.53 -8.02
CA GLY A 280 -14.67 10.49 -6.80
C GLY A 280 -14.23 9.48 -5.76
N VAL A 281 -13.36 8.51 -6.10
CA VAL A 281 -12.86 7.52 -5.13
C VAL A 281 -12.05 8.19 -4.01
N ARG A 282 -12.40 7.90 -2.75
CA ARG A 282 -11.74 8.42 -1.54
C ARG A 282 -11.34 7.31 -0.56
N TYR A 283 -12.07 6.20 -0.57
CA TYR A 283 -11.77 5.05 0.29
C TYR A 283 -11.73 3.75 -0.52
N ILE A 284 -11.06 2.75 0.05
CA ILE A 284 -11.14 1.37 -0.38
C ILE A 284 -11.54 0.54 0.82
N LEU A 285 -12.66 -0.18 0.72
CA LEU A 285 -13.05 -1.17 1.71
C LEU A 285 -12.60 -2.54 1.23
N PHE A 286 -11.62 -3.12 1.93
CA PHE A 286 -11.16 -4.48 1.69
C PHE A 286 -11.77 -5.41 2.75
N GLU A 287 -12.53 -6.41 2.32
CA GLU A 287 -13.16 -7.41 3.17
C GLU A 287 -12.81 -8.81 2.66
N HIS A 288 -12.46 -9.71 3.57
CA HIS A 288 -12.35 -11.13 3.25
C HIS A 288 -12.71 -11.99 4.46
N GLY A 289 -12.92 -13.27 4.20
CA GLY A 289 -13.40 -14.19 5.20
C GLY A 289 -13.62 -15.59 4.66
N GLY A 290 -14.20 -16.41 5.51
CA GLY A 290 -14.56 -17.76 5.14
C GLY A 290 -15.19 -18.53 6.27
N GLU A 291 -15.45 -19.78 5.99
CA GLU A 291 -16.02 -20.77 6.91
C GLU A 291 -15.59 -22.17 6.47
N ASP A 292 -15.62 -23.11 7.41
CA ASP A 292 -15.57 -24.54 7.13
C ASP A 292 -16.87 -25.02 6.47
N THR A 293 -16.81 -26.16 5.76
CA THR A 293 -17.99 -26.85 5.23
C THR A 293 -18.29 -28.18 5.92
N ASP A 294 -17.36 -28.68 6.73
CA ASP A 294 -17.46 -30.00 7.39
C ASP A 294 -17.91 -29.91 8.87
N TRP A 295 -18.08 -28.70 9.39
CA TRP A 295 -18.51 -28.38 10.77
C TRP A 295 -17.59 -28.95 11.86
N ILE A 296 -16.30 -29.00 11.58
CA ILE A 296 -15.26 -29.50 12.49
C ILE A 296 -14.90 -28.38 13.48
N GLY A 297 -14.96 -28.69 14.78
CA GLY A 297 -14.60 -27.76 15.86
C GLY A 297 -13.18 -27.19 15.74
N GLY A 298 -12.90 -26.07 16.41
CA GLY A 298 -11.62 -25.38 16.27
C GLY A 298 -11.55 -24.43 15.07
N HIS A 299 -10.32 -24.21 14.59
CA HIS A 299 -10.00 -23.36 13.45
C HIS A 299 -9.77 -24.18 12.17
N SER A 300 -10.83 -24.87 11.75
CA SER A 300 -10.86 -25.78 10.59
C SER A 300 -11.15 -25.09 9.26
N GLY A 301 -11.54 -23.81 9.28
CA GLY A 301 -12.01 -23.09 8.10
C GLY A 301 -10.88 -22.60 7.18
N MET A 302 -11.14 -21.48 6.50
CA MET A 302 -10.22 -20.91 5.52
C MET A 302 -9.05 -20.19 6.19
N LYS A 303 -7.86 -20.40 5.62
CA LYS A 303 -6.64 -19.66 5.94
C LYS A 303 -6.41 -18.56 4.91
N MET A 304 -5.89 -17.41 5.33
CA MET A 304 -5.56 -16.30 4.44
C MET A 304 -4.41 -15.43 4.94
N THR A 305 -3.63 -14.90 4.01
CA THR A 305 -2.45 -14.08 4.31
C THR A 305 -1.97 -13.29 3.10
N GLY A 306 -0.96 -12.43 3.27
CA GLY A 306 -0.29 -11.74 2.17
C GLY A 306 -1.23 -10.81 1.37
N SER A 307 -2.32 -10.35 1.98
CA SER A 307 -3.26 -9.43 1.36
C SER A 307 -2.55 -8.14 0.96
N SER A 308 -2.87 -7.59 -0.21
CA SER A 308 -2.34 -6.28 -0.60
C SER A 308 -3.31 -5.46 -1.43
N VAL A 309 -3.21 -4.15 -1.26
CA VAL A 309 -3.82 -3.11 -2.09
C VAL A 309 -2.71 -2.13 -2.44
N VAL A 310 -2.35 -2.02 -3.71
CA VAL A 310 -1.22 -1.20 -4.16
C VAL A 310 -1.68 -0.23 -5.25
N ALA A 311 -1.46 1.06 -5.01
CA ALA A 311 -1.67 2.09 -6.03
C ALA A 311 -0.46 2.17 -6.99
N LYS A 312 -0.71 2.12 -8.29
CA LYS A 312 0.30 2.29 -9.35
C LYS A 312 -0.17 3.31 -10.39
N LEU A 313 0.75 4.10 -10.93
CA LEU A 313 0.44 4.85 -12.15
C LEU A 313 0.33 3.86 -13.32
N ALA A 314 -0.50 4.18 -14.30
CA ALA A 314 -0.66 3.37 -15.51
C ALA A 314 0.71 3.11 -16.17
N PRO A 315 0.97 1.91 -16.73
CA PRO A 315 2.29 1.55 -17.27
C PRO A 315 2.81 2.51 -18.36
N ASP A 316 1.89 3.16 -19.06
CA ASP A 316 2.12 4.15 -20.12
C ASP A 316 2.11 5.60 -19.63
N PHE A 317 1.98 5.85 -18.31
CA PHE A 317 1.87 7.20 -17.75
C PHE A 317 3.02 8.14 -18.16
N PHE A 318 4.23 7.60 -18.38
CA PHE A 318 5.38 8.39 -18.81
C PHE A 318 5.71 8.25 -20.30
N GLN A 319 4.83 7.65 -21.10
CA GLN A 319 4.98 7.57 -22.55
C GLN A 319 4.47 8.87 -23.19
N MET A 320 5.18 9.37 -24.20
CA MET A 320 4.66 10.49 -25.00
C MET A 320 3.41 10.03 -25.75
N PRO A 321 2.33 10.84 -25.79
CA PRO A 321 1.23 10.58 -26.69
C PRO A 321 1.75 10.57 -28.14
N CYS A 322 1.34 9.58 -28.93
CA CYS A 322 1.77 9.44 -30.33
C CYS A 322 1.45 10.67 -31.21
N ASP A 323 0.59 11.57 -30.75
CA ASP A 323 0.13 12.76 -31.49
C ASP A 323 1.11 13.96 -31.44
N PHE A 324 2.30 13.78 -30.86
CA PHE A 324 3.35 14.80 -30.75
C PHE A 324 4.62 14.49 -31.59
N GLU A 325 4.55 13.54 -32.53
CA GLU A 325 5.62 13.28 -33.52
C GLU A 325 5.53 14.16 -34.78
#